data_AF-A0AA97H9B5-F1
#
_entry.id   AF-A0AA97H9B5-F1
#
_cell.length_a   1.000
_cell.length_b   1.000
_cell.length_c   1.000
_cell.angle_alpha   90.00
_cell.angle_beta   90.00
_cell.angle_gamma   90.00
#
_symmetry.space_group_name_H-M   'P 1'
#
loop_
_entity.id
_entity.type
_entity.pdbx_description
1 polymer ?
#
loop_
_entity_poly.entity_id
_entity_poly.type
_entity_poly.pdbx_seq_one_letter_code
_entity_poly.pdbx_strand_id
1 'polypeptide(L)'
;MAIRDFKITPEQIAEKGVIAAPDTLTGTPNENKSVFDRLASEIIVPSVNGAIEMLGDVEDDTLEWAGDEAERKANELQRQQNEQERITAEQARQAAEALRQNTFAAEVAQAQEAAETAEAEADRAKAEADRAAAIVGGDYLSRDELGQPDGVAGLGSDGKVPEEQLPEMDFLPLSGGAMTGAVNMDGNAVTNLPAPVNDGDAARKADVDDVLHRVDRPVNVGLVLLAQYTSAGTYTWTVPDRLGTGKKYMIYVEIIGAGGGGGAACYYSSSSHVRSASALGGGSGHARFAVLTVTPGTACKIVVGAGGDGGKQSAHGEAAGSNGGSSSFNGLAAFGGNGGKAGGGTGASGSGDFDGADGGQGSSFLTSSNQESNTVYPYGGLVQNDRNGHGIAGKTTPAECISPFTGEILLCAGGFAYAYGTKESGITQSAVETGDAIFTKGSSGVVKYNANAAAVKGTAHGCGGGGAVTLCTSDTYTMKGADGADGAVRIYVQGGAE
;
A
#
# COMPACT_ATOMS: atom_id res chain seq x y z
N MET A 1 42.66 -16.06 -1.56
CA MET A 1 43.01 -17.47 -1.33
C MET A 1 41.74 -18.13 -0.88
N ALA A 2 41.35 -19.20 -1.56
CA ALA A 2 40.21 -20.01 -1.14
C ALA A 2 40.56 -20.71 0.17
N ILE A 3 39.57 -21.05 1.00
CA ILE A 3 39.82 -21.80 2.24
C ILE A 3 40.54 -23.13 1.96
N ARG A 4 40.28 -23.75 0.80
CA ARG A 4 40.94 -25.00 0.38
C ARG A 4 42.44 -24.86 0.11
N ASP A 5 42.96 -23.64 -0.09
CA ASP A 5 44.39 -23.37 -0.25
C ASP A 5 45.17 -23.58 1.06
N PHE A 6 44.49 -23.67 2.21
CA PHE A 6 45.10 -23.86 3.53
C PHE A 6 45.26 -25.33 3.96
N LYS A 7 44.94 -26.28 3.09
CA LYS A 7 45.13 -27.71 3.40
C LYS A 7 46.60 -28.00 3.73
N ILE A 8 46.79 -28.76 4.79
CA ILE A 8 48.12 -29.24 5.18
C ILE A 8 48.56 -30.27 4.14
N THR A 9 49.67 -30.00 3.46
CA THR A 9 50.20 -30.91 2.44
C THR A 9 51.20 -31.92 3.03
N PRO A 10 51.42 -33.08 2.37
CA PRO A 10 52.43 -34.05 2.78
C PRO A 10 53.84 -33.44 2.87
N GLU A 11 54.16 -32.50 1.97
CA GLU A 11 55.45 -31.81 1.93
C GLU A 11 55.63 -30.89 3.16
N GLN A 12 54.57 -30.21 3.60
CA GLN A 12 54.61 -29.38 4.80
C GLN A 12 54.78 -30.21 6.08
N ILE A 13 54.20 -31.41 6.14
CA ILE A 13 54.44 -32.38 7.23
C ILE A 13 55.89 -32.88 7.20
N ALA A 14 56.44 -33.15 6.02
CA ALA A 14 57.83 -33.60 5.88
C ALA A 14 58.85 -32.51 6.26
N GLU A 15 58.55 -31.23 5.97
CA GLU A 15 59.43 -30.09 6.24
C GLU A 15 59.32 -29.57 7.69
N LYS A 16 58.09 -29.53 8.25
CA LYS A 16 57.81 -28.89 9.56
C LYS A 16 57.34 -29.84 10.65
N GLY A 17 57.22 -31.14 10.36
CA GLY A 17 57.02 -32.20 11.35
C GLY A 17 58.16 -32.25 12.36
N VAL A 18 58.03 -33.00 13.46
CA VAL A 18 58.99 -32.95 14.57
C VAL A 18 60.35 -33.46 14.10
N ILE A 19 61.34 -32.58 13.88
CA ILE A 19 62.67 -32.92 13.35
C ILE A 19 63.75 -33.08 14.44
N ALA A 20 63.45 -32.80 15.71
CA ALA A 20 64.38 -32.93 16.83
C ALA A 20 63.76 -33.71 18.00
N ALA A 21 64.58 -34.58 18.60
CA ALA A 21 64.20 -35.47 19.69
C ALA A 21 63.82 -34.70 20.97
N PRO A 22 62.74 -35.07 21.68
CA PRO A 22 62.39 -34.45 22.95
C PRO A 22 63.27 -34.99 24.10
N ASP A 23 63.80 -34.09 24.92
CA ASP A 23 64.75 -34.42 26.01
C ASP A 23 64.14 -35.14 27.22
N THR A 24 62.83 -35.41 27.26
CA THR A 24 62.27 -36.43 28.18
C THR A 24 60.89 -36.92 27.74
N LEU A 25 60.91 -38.08 27.08
CA LEU A 25 59.81 -39.05 27.05
C LEU A 25 60.44 -40.43 27.29
N THR A 26 59.73 -41.36 27.93
CA THR A 26 60.26 -42.62 28.50
C THR A 26 60.65 -43.70 27.45
N GLY A 27 61.21 -43.31 26.30
CA GLY A 27 61.60 -44.15 25.14
C GLY A 27 62.71 -43.50 24.29
N THR A 28 63.19 -44.16 23.22
CA THR A 28 64.27 -43.61 22.38
C THR A 28 63.83 -42.37 21.57
N PRO A 29 64.74 -41.45 21.22
CA PRO A 29 64.48 -40.31 20.34
C PRO A 29 63.63 -40.59 19.10
N ASN A 30 63.92 -41.69 18.40
CA ASN A 30 63.23 -42.08 17.18
C ASN A 30 61.82 -42.63 17.45
N GLU A 31 61.64 -43.37 18.55
CA GLU A 31 60.33 -43.87 18.96
C GLU A 31 59.40 -42.72 19.33
N ASN A 32 59.88 -41.75 20.11
CA ASN A 32 59.10 -40.57 20.51
C ASN A 32 58.73 -39.69 19.30
N LYS A 33 59.69 -39.46 18.38
CA LYS A 33 59.44 -38.75 17.12
C LYS A 33 58.38 -39.46 16.27
N SER A 34 58.45 -40.79 16.15
CA SER A 34 57.49 -41.57 15.39
C SER A 34 56.06 -41.49 15.93
N VAL A 35 55.88 -41.28 17.24
CA VAL A 35 54.55 -41.11 17.86
C VAL A 35 53.97 -39.74 17.53
N PHE A 36 54.77 -38.67 17.60
CA PHE A 36 54.29 -37.32 17.24
C PHE A 36 54.03 -37.17 15.75
N ASP A 37 54.89 -37.73 14.89
CA ASP A 37 54.67 -37.72 13.44
C ASP A 37 53.41 -38.52 13.07
N ARG A 38 53.13 -39.63 13.78
CA ARG A 38 51.92 -40.43 13.59
C ARG A 38 50.67 -39.70 14.10
N LEU A 39 50.72 -39.04 15.24
CA LEU A 39 49.65 -38.17 15.73
C LEU A 39 49.34 -37.04 14.74
N ALA A 40 50.36 -36.39 14.19
CA ALA A 40 50.19 -35.33 13.22
C ALA A 40 49.59 -35.83 11.90
N SER A 41 50.12 -36.92 11.35
CA SER A 41 49.70 -37.45 10.03
C SER A 41 48.39 -38.23 10.05
N GLU A 42 48.11 -39.01 11.10
CA GLU A 42 46.93 -39.88 11.15
C GLU A 42 45.72 -39.24 11.82
N ILE A 43 45.92 -38.24 12.70
CA ILE A 43 44.82 -37.64 13.47
C ILE A 43 44.63 -36.18 13.10
N ILE A 44 45.69 -35.36 13.15
CA ILE A 44 45.55 -33.91 12.97
C ILE A 44 45.29 -33.55 11.51
N VAL A 45 46.06 -34.07 10.56
CA VAL A 45 45.90 -33.74 9.12
C VAL A 45 44.52 -34.13 8.58
N PRO A 46 43.99 -35.34 8.79
CA PRO A 46 42.65 -35.69 8.29
C PRO A 46 41.56 -34.85 8.93
N SER A 47 41.66 -34.54 10.23
CA SER A 47 40.68 -33.73 10.93
C SER A 47 40.69 -32.28 10.46
N VAL A 48 41.87 -31.67 10.30
CA VAL A 48 42.02 -30.27 9.88
C VAL A 48 41.64 -30.13 8.40
N ASN A 49 42.14 -31.00 7.52
CA ASN A 49 41.79 -30.94 6.10
C ASN A 49 40.31 -31.28 5.87
N GLY A 50 39.71 -32.19 6.65
CA GLY A 50 38.27 -32.47 6.60
C GLY A 50 37.42 -31.27 7.03
N ALA A 51 37.85 -30.54 8.07
CA ALA A 51 37.19 -29.29 8.46
C ALA A 51 37.33 -28.21 7.36
N ILE A 52 38.51 -28.11 6.74
CA ILE A 52 38.76 -27.20 5.62
C ILE A 52 37.89 -27.53 4.40
N GLU A 53 37.62 -28.80 4.12
CA GLU A 53 36.68 -29.19 3.05
C GLU A 53 35.25 -28.73 3.36
N MET A 54 34.74 -29.02 4.57
CA MET A 54 33.40 -28.57 4.96
C MET A 54 33.26 -27.04 4.90
N LEU A 55 34.30 -26.31 5.33
CA LEU A 55 34.32 -24.86 5.23
C LEU A 55 34.43 -24.37 3.78
N GLY A 56 35.11 -25.11 2.91
CA GLY A 56 35.19 -24.84 1.48
C GLY A 56 33.85 -25.03 0.77
N ASP A 57 33.09 -26.07 1.13
CA ASP A 57 31.73 -26.28 0.60
C ASP A 57 30.79 -25.13 1.01
N VAL A 58 30.92 -24.64 2.24
CA VAL A 58 30.17 -23.46 2.71
C VAL A 58 30.61 -22.18 1.97
N GLU A 59 31.89 -22.02 1.67
CA GLU A 59 32.40 -20.90 0.87
C GLU A 59 31.80 -20.91 -0.55
N ASP A 60 31.75 -22.08 -1.19
CA ASP A 60 31.16 -22.25 -2.53
C ASP A 60 29.65 -21.95 -2.52
N ASP A 61 28.89 -22.52 -1.59
CA ASP A 61 27.44 -22.26 -1.44
C ASP A 61 27.14 -20.77 -1.21
N THR A 62 28.00 -20.10 -0.42
CA THR A 62 27.86 -18.67 -0.12
C THR A 62 28.13 -17.81 -1.36
N LEU A 63 29.11 -18.20 -2.17
CA LEU A 63 29.44 -17.52 -3.43
C LEU A 63 28.35 -17.71 -4.48
N GLU A 64 27.79 -18.92 -4.60
CA GLU A 64 26.67 -19.21 -5.49
C GLU A 64 25.44 -18.38 -5.10
N TRP A 65 25.07 -18.38 -3.82
CA TRP A 65 23.93 -17.59 -3.35
C TRP A 65 24.14 -16.08 -3.55
N ALA A 66 25.37 -15.57 -3.35
CA ALA A 66 25.70 -14.18 -3.62
C ALA A 66 25.55 -13.82 -5.11
N GLY A 67 25.87 -14.75 -6.02
CA GLY A 67 25.64 -14.61 -7.46
C GLY A 67 24.17 -14.55 -7.83
N ASP A 68 23.37 -15.50 -7.35
CA ASP A 68 21.92 -15.56 -7.59
C ASP A 68 21.20 -14.33 -7.04
N GLU A 69 21.60 -13.86 -5.87
CA GLU A 69 21.04 -12.66 -5.25
C GLU A 69 21.42 -11.39 -6.02
N ALA A 70 22.60 -11.34 -6.64
CA ALA A 70 22.99 -10.25 -7.53
C ALA A 70 22.16 -10.24 -8.82
N GLU A 71 21.90 -11.41 -9.42
CA GLU A 71 21.05 -11.54 -10.61
C GLU A 71 19.60 -11.17 -10.30
N ARG A 72 19.06 -11.64 -9.17
CA ARG A 72 17.71 -11.26 -8.70
C ARG A 72 17.58 -9.74 -8.53
N LYS A 73 18.57 -9.08 -7.94
CA LYS A 73 18.60 -7.62 -7.77
C LYS A 73 18.67 -6.89 -9.12
N ALA A 74 19.47 -7.38 -10.07
CA ALA A 74 19.54 -6.80 -11.42
C ALA A 74 18.20 -6.90 -12.16
N ASN A 75 17.53 -8.05 -12.07
CA ASN A 75 16.21 -8.28 -12.67
C ASN A 75 15.12 -7.40 -12.03
N GLU A 76 15.18 -7.19 -10.71
CA GLU A 76 14.26 -6.29 -10.02
C GLU A 76 14.48 -4.83 -10.41
N LEU A 77 15.74 -4.40 -10.55
CA LEU A 77 16.06 -3.06 -11.02
C LEU A 77 15.54 -2.81 -12.45
N GLN A 78 15.69 -3.79 -13.34
CA GLN A 78 15.17 -3.70 -14.70
C GLN A 78 13.64 -3.58 -14.73
N ARG A 79 12.92 -4.34 -13.87
CA ARG A 79 11.46 -4.20 -13.74
C ARG A 79 11.06 -2.81 -13.28
N GLN A 80 11.78 -2.24 -12.31
CA GLN A 80 11.52 -0.89 -11.81
C GLN A 80 11.76 0.17 -12.89
N GLN A 81 12.82 0.03 -13.68
CA GLN A 81 13.10 0.93 -14.81
C GLN A 81 12.00 0.87 -15.87
N ASN A 82 11.58 -0.34 -16.27
CA ASN A 82 10.51 -0.50 -17.26
C ASN A 82 9.17 0.07 -16.76
N GLU A 83 8.84 -0.10 -15.47
CA GLU A 83 7.62 0.46 -14.89
C GLU A 83 7.69 2.00 -14.82
N GLN A 84 8.86 2.56 -14.52
CA GLN A 84 9.07 4.00 -14.54
C GLN A 84 8.89 4.58 -15.94
N GLU A 85 9.42 3.92 -16.97
CA GLU A 85 9.21 4.32 -18.37
C GLU A 85 7.74 4.27 -18.77
N ARG A 86 7.00 3.24 -18.34
CA ARG A 86 5.56 3.11 -18.58
C ARG A 86 4.78 4.27 -17.94
N ILE A 87 5.12 4.64 -16.69
CA ILE A 87 4.50 5.77 -15.98
C ILE A 87 4.77 7.08 -16.72
N THR A 88 6.03 7.33 -17.14
CA THR A 88 6.39 8.55 -17.87
C THR A 88 5.67 8.65 -19.23
N ALA A 89 5.55 7.52 -19.95
CA ALA A 89 4.81 7.48 -21.22
C ALA A 89 3.31 7.79 -21.02
N GLU A 90 2.71 7.25 -19.96
CA GLU A 90 1.31 7.49 -19.62
C GLU A 90 1.06 8.95 -19.20
N GLN A 91 1.98 9.55 -18.44
CA GLN A 91 1.92 10.98 -18.11
C GLN A 91 2.03 11.87 -19.37
N ALA A 92 2.92 11.53 -20.31
CA ALA A 92 3.02 12.24 -21.58
C ALA A 92 1.74 12.13 -22.41
N ARG A 93 1.09 10.96 -22.42
CA ARG A 93 -0.20 10.75 -23.07
C ARG A 93 -1.30 11.63 -22.45
N GLN A 94 -1.36 11.70 -21.12
CA GLN A 94 -2.34 12.53 -20.41
C GLN A 94 -2.11 14.03 -20.68
N ALA A 95 -0.85 14.49 -20.68
CA ALA A 95 -0.51 15.87 -21.01
C ALA A 95 -0.91 16.23 -22.46
N ALA A 96 -0.68 15.33 -23.41
CA ALA A 96 -1.08 15.54 -24.81
C ALA A 96 -2.62 15.61 -24.96
N GLU A 97 -3.36 14.76 -24.25
CA GLU A 97 -4.83 14.79 -24.27
C GLU A 97 -5.38 16.06 -23.62
N ALA A 98 -4.79 16.52 -22.51
CA ALA A 98 -5.15 17.79 -21.89
C ALA A 98 -4.89 18.98 -22.82
N LEU A 99 -3.75 18.99 -23.53
CA LEU A 99 -3.46 20.02 -24.53
C LEU A 99 -4.52 20.02 -25.64
N ARG A 100 -4.90 18.85 -26.15
CA ARG A 100 -5.94 18.72 -27.18
C ARG A 100 -7.28 19.28 -26.70
N GLN A 101 -7.69 18.97 -25.47
CA GLN A 101 -8.94 19.49 -24.90
C GLN A 101 -8.89 21.01 -24.75
N ASN A 102 -7.77 21.56 -24.28
CA ASN A 102 -7.57 23.00 -24.16
C ASN A 102 -7.60 23.70 -25.52
N THR A 103 -6.96 23.12 -26.55
CA THR A 103 -7.01 23.66 -27.91
C THR A 103 -8.44 23.66 -28.44
N PHE A 104 -9.17 22.56 -28.28
CA PHE A 104 -10.57 22.48 -28.70
C PHE A 104 -11.45 23.50 -27.97
N ALA A 105 -11.27 23.67 -26.66
CA ALA A 105 -11.99 24.67 -25.88
C ALA A 105 -11.66 26.11 -26.34
N ALA A 106 -10.39 26.40 -26.65
CA ALA A 106 -9.97 27.69 -27.18
C ALA A 106 -10.55 27.98 -28.58
N GLU A 107 -10.59 26.98 -29.47
CA GLU A 107 -11.20 27.11 -30.80
C GLU A 107 -12.71 27.39 -30.70
N VAL A 108 -13.41 26.72 -29.79
CA VAL A 108 -14.83 26.98 -29.53
C VAL A 108 -15.04 28.40 -28.99
N ALA A 109 -14.22 28.85 -28.03
CA ALA A 109 -14.30 30.19 -27.48
C ALA A 109 -14.06 31.27 -28.53
N GLN A 110 -13.05 31.11 -29.39
CA GLN A 110 -12.77 32.02 -30.50
C GLN A 110 -13.93 32.08 -31.50
N ALA A 111 -14.56 30.93 -31.80
CA ALA A 111 -15.73 30.89 -32.68
C ALA A 111 -16.94 31.63 -32.09
N GLN A 112 -17.14 31.54 -30.77
CA GLN A 112 -18.19 32.28 -30.07
C GLN A 112 -17.93 33.79 -30.08
N GLU A 113 -16.71 34.22 -29.75
CA GLU A 113 -16.32 35.64 -29.76
C GLU A 113 -16.44 36.26 -31.17
N ALA A 114 -16.06 35.52 -32.21
CA ALA A 114 -16.23 35.96 -33.59
C ALA A 114 -17.71 36.12 -33.97
N ALA A 115 -18.59 35.24 -33.48
CA ALA A 115 -20.03 35.35 -33.71
C ALA A 115 -20.63 36.59 -33.01
N GLU A 116 -20.26 36.84 -31.75
CA GLU A 116 -20.69 38.04 -31.01
C GLU A 116 -20.19 39.33 -31.66
N THR A 117 -18.95 39.34 -32.14
CA THR A 117 -18.37 40.48 -32.86
C THR A 117 -19.13 40.77 -34.15
N ALA A 118 -19.47 39.74 -34.92
CA ALA A 118 -20.24 39.88 -36.16
C ALA A 118 -21.66 40.44 -35.90
N GLU A 119 -22.30 40.03 -34.81
CA GLU A 119 -23.60 40.57 -34.40
C GLU A 119 -23.50 42.06 -34.01
N ALA A 120 -22.50 42.41 -33.19
CA ALA A 120 -22.26 43.81 -32.80
C ALA A 120 -21.91 44.71 -34.01
N GLU A 121 -21.17 44.18 -34.99
CA GLU A 121 -20.82 44.92 -36.21
C GLU A 121 -22.05 45.11 -37.12
N ALA A 122 -22.94 44.12 -37.20
CA ALA A 122 -24.22 44.25 -37.90
C ALA A 122 -25.11 45.33 -37.26
N ASP A 123 -25.18 45.37 -35.93
CA ASP A 123 -25.91 46.42 -35.19
C ASP A 123 -25.29 47.80 -35.41
N ARG A 124 -23.95 47.89 -35.39
CA ARG A 124 -23.24 49.14 -35.68
C ARG A 124 -23.49 49.63 -37.10
N ALA A 125 -23.45 48.74 -38.09
CA ALA A 125 -23.73 49.08 -39.49
C ALA A 125 -25.16 49.59 -39.67
N LYS A 126 -26.13 49.00 -38.96
CA LYS A 126 -27.52 49.49 -38.94
C LYS A 126 -27.63 50.88 -38.34
N ALA A 127 -27.02 51.11 -37.18
CA ALA A 127 -27.01 52.43 -36.55
C ALA A 127 -26.30 53.50 -37.41
N GLU A 128 -25.25 53.12 -38.13
CA GLU A 128 -24.57 54.02 -39.06
C GLU A 128 -25.40 54.31 -40.30
N ALA A 129 -26.13 53.33 -40.84
CA ALA A 129 -27.09 53.55 -41.90
C ALA A 129 -28.20 54.53 -41.47
N ASP A 130 -28.69 54.41 -40.23
CA ASP A 130 -29.65 55.34 -39.63
C ASP A 130 -29.05 56.76 -39.49
N ARG A 131 -27.78 56.88 -39.05
CA ARG A 131 -27.07 58.18 -38.99
C ARG A 131 -26.84 58.79 -40.37
N ALA A 132 -26.44 58.00 -41.37
CA ALA A 132 -26.27 58.46 -42.73
C ALA A 132 -27.60 58.96 -43.33
N ALA A 133 -28.72 58.30 -43.01
CA ALA A 133 -30.05 58.78 -43.36
C ALA A 133 -30.36 60.14 -42.69
N ALA A 134 -29.90 60.37 -41.46
CA ALA A 134 -30.01 61.67 -40.77
C ALA A 134 -29.14 62.76 -41.40
N ILE A 135 -27.91 62.45 -41.82
CA ILE A 135 -27.00 63.40 -42.51
C ILE A 135 -27.58 63.84 -43.87
N VAL A 136 -28.20 62.92 -44.62
CA VAL A 136 -28.96 63.26 -45.85
C VAL A 136 -30.13 64.21 -45.55
N GLY A 137 -30.61 64.22 -44.30
CA GLY A 137 -31.60 65.17 -43.77
C GLY A 137 -31.07 66.60 -43.52
N GLY A 138 -29.76 66.86 -43.63
CA GLY A 138 -29.19 68.22 -43.77
C GLY A 138 -28.38 68.81 -42.59
N ASP A 139 -27.66 68.01 -41.80
CA ASP A 139 -26.90 68.49 -40.61
C ASP A 139 -25.37 68.55 -40.87
N TYR A 140 -24.78 69.73 -41.10
CA TYR A 140 -23.31 69.95 -41.24
C TYR A 140 -22.81 71.22 -40.52
N LEU A 141 -21.59 71.16 -39.96
CA LEU A 141 -20.82 72.29 -39.36
C LEU A 141 -20.12 73.14 -40.44
N SER A 142 -20.10 74.46 -40.29
CA SER A 142 -19.64 75.41 -41.33
C SER A 142 -18.13 75.72 -41.25
N ARG A 143 -17.49 76.01 -42.38
CA ARG A 143 -16.09 76.51 -42.46
C ARG A 143 -15.88 77.85 -41.73
N ASP A 144 -16.95 78.50 -41.32
CA ASP A 144 -16.93 79.78 -40.63
C ASP A 144 -16.42 79.69 -39.18
N GLU A 145 -16.29 78.46 -38.63
CA GLU A 145 -15.86 78.21 -37.25
C GLU A 145 -14.33 78.00 -37.11
N LEU A 146 -13.54 78.13 -38.19
CA LEU A 146 -12.09 77.93 -38.16
C LEU A 146 -11.33 79.12 -37.55
N GLY A 147 -10.51 78.84 -36.53
CA GLY A 147 -9.69 79.83 -35.83
C GLY A 147 -10.47 80.74 -34.87
N GLN A 148 -11.75 80.44 -34.62
CA GLN A 148 -12.57 81.12 -33.63
C GLN A 148 -12.41 80.48 -32.24
N PRO A 149 -12.61 81.24 -31.15
CA PRO A 149 -12.82 80.66 -29.83
C PRO A 149 -13.96 79.63 -29.88
N ASP A 150 -13.76 78.46 -29.26
CA ASP A 150 -14.68 77.29 -29.31
C ASP A 150 -14.90 76.68 -30.71
N GLY A 151 -14.12 77.13 -31.70
CA GLY A 151 -14.09 76.59 -33.05
C GLY A 151 -12.93 75.61 -33.27
N VAL A 152 -12.57 75.38 -34.53
CA VAL A 152 -11.49 74.45 -34.88
C VAL A 152 -10.13 75.16 -34.92
N ALA A 153 -9.11 74.58 -34.27
CA ALA A 153 -7.77 75.19 -34.14
C ALA A 153 -7.06 75.34 -35.51
N GLY A 154 -6.32 76.44 -35.68
CA GLY A 154 -5.50 76.70 -36.87
C GLY A 154 -4.06 76.20 -36.71
N LEU A 155 -3.39 75.88 -37.82
CA LEU A 155 -1.96 75.53 -37.83
C LEU A 155 -1.09 76.75 -38.18
N GLY A 156 0.02 76.90 -37.46
CA GLY A 156 1.06 77.90 -37.73
C GLY A 156 1.93 77.56 -38.94
N SER A 157 2.84 78.47 -39.31
CA SER A 157 3.71 78.34 -40.49
C SER A 157 4.80 77.25 -40.36
N ASP A 158 5.10 76.80 -39.14
CA ASP A 158 5.94 75.63 -38.85
C ASP A 158 5.14 74.31 -38.78
N GLY A 159 3.85 74.37 -39.15
CA GLY A 159 2.92 73.24 -39.18
C GLY A 159 2.42 72.81 -37.80
N LYS A 160 2.70 73.55 -36.72
CA LYS A 160 2.25 73.24 -35.36
C LYS A 160 1.22 74.25 -34.86
N VAL A 161 0.50 73.83 -33.83
CA VAL A 161 -0.34 74.73 -33.04
C VAL A 161 0.59 75.65 -32.23
N PRO A 162 0.47 76.99 -32.35
CA PRO A 162 1.29 77.91 -31.57
C PRO A 162 1.19 77.63 -30.06
N GLU A 163 2.29 77.77 -29.30
CA GLU A 163 2.30 77.52 -27.84
C GLU A 163 1.27 78.35 -27.06
N GLU A 164 0.89 79.51 -27.59
CA GLU A 164 -0.17 80.37 -27.04
C GLU A 164 -1.57 79.76 -27.16
N GLN A 165 -1.75 78.81 -28.10
CA GLN A 165 -2.93 77.99 -28.27
C GLN A 165 -2.77 76.60 -27.61
N LEU A 166 -1.59 76.31 -27.01
CA LEU A 166 -1.37 75.08 -26.27
C LEU A 166 -1.69 75.29 -24.78
N PRO A 167 -2.38 74.33 -24.14
CA PRO A 167 -2.60 74.35 -22.71
C PRO A 167 -1.31 74.07 -21.93
N GLU A 168 -1.31 74.41 -20.64
CA GLU A 168 -0.21 74.15 -19.70
C GLU A 168 0.08 72.64 -19.57
N MET A 169 1.36 72.26 -19.46
CA MET A 169 1.80 70.85 -19.43
C MET A 169 2.33 70.43 -18.05
N ASP A 170 1.80 69.31 -17.53
CA ASP A 170 2.13 68.76 -16.21
C ASP A 170 3.32 67.78 -16.27
N PHE A 171 4.53 68.23 -15.93
CA PHE A 171 5.71 67.35 -15.74
C PHE A 171 6.06 67.20 -14.25
N LEU A 172 6.57 66.03 -13.84
CA LEU A 172 7.03 65.80 -12.46
C LEU A 172 8.41 66.46 -12.20
N PRO A 173 8.59 67.18 -11.07
CA PRO A 173 9.88 67.76 -10.71
C PRO A 173 10.97 66.70 -10.44
N LEU A 174 12.21 66.98 -10.83
CA LEU A 174 13.37 66.10 -10.59
C LEU A 174 13.69 65.87 -9.10
N SER A 175 13.21 66.75 -8.20
CA SER A 175 13.35 66.59 -6.76
C SER A 175 12.46 65.50 -6.17
N GLY A 176 11.56 64.93 -6.97
CA GLY A 176 10.44 64.14 -6.47
C GLY A 176 9.38 65.02 -5.80
N GLY A 177 8.15 64.51 -5.77
CA GLY A 177 7.00 65.12 -5.12
C GLY A 177 6.02 64.03 -4.67
N ALA A 178 4.98 64.40 -3.92
CA ALA A 178 3.93 63.46 -3.55
C ALA A 178 3.14 63.06 -4.81
N MET A 179 3.35 61.84 -5.30
CA MET A 179 2.55 61.27 -6.38
C MET A 179 1.24 60.74 -5.80
N THR A 180 0.12 61.27 -6.26
CA THR A 180 -1.21 60.76 -5.90
C THR A 180 -1.79 60.00 -7.09
N GLY A 181 -2.52 58.92 -6.80
CA GLY A 181 -3.09 58.05 -7.83
C GLY A 181 -2.15 56.94 -8.32
N ALA A 182 -2.59 56.22 -9.36
CA ALA A 182 -1.84 55.13 -9.94
C ALA A 182 -0.70 55.66 -10.83
N VAL A 183 0.50 55.10 -10.64
CA VAL A 183 1.65 55.39 -11.49
C VAL A 183 1.76 54.30 -12.56
N ASN A 184 1.53 54.67 -13.83
CA ASN A 184 1.73 53.76 -14.97
C ASN A 184 3.16 53.94 -15.52
N MET A 185 3.95 52.85 -15.56
CA MET A 185 5.31 52.84 -16.11
C MET A 185 5.41 52.15 -17.48
N ASP A 186 4.27 51.76 -18.05
CA ASP A 186 4.15 50.90 -19.22
C ASP A 186 5.04 49.65 -19.10
N GLY A 187 5.94 49.41 -20.05
CA GLY A 187 6.86 48.28 -20.05
C GLY A 187 8.22 48.52 -19.39
N ASN A 188 8.43 49.68 -18.74
CA ASN A 188 9.74 50.05 -18.24
C ASN A 188 10.04 49.43 -16.86
N ALA A 189 11.23 48.84 -16.71
CA ALA A 189 11.66 48.22 -15.46
C ALA A 189 12.25 49.23 -14.46
N VAL A 190 12.01 48.99 -13.16
CA VAL A 190 12.66 49.71 -12.05
C VAL A 190 13.80 48.86 -11.52
N THR A 191 15.05 49.22 -11.85
CA THR A 191 16.20 48.31 -11.69
C THR A 191 17.05 48.52 -10.42
N ASN A 192 16.82 49.58 -9.65
CA ASN A 192 17.62 49.94 -8.47
C ASN A 192 16.79 50.05 -7.17
N LEU A 193 15.77 49.21 -7.03
CA LEU A 193 14.95 49.17 -5.82
C LEU A 193 15.72 48.45 -4.68
N PRO A 194 15.96 49.07 -3.52
CA PRO A 194 16.63 48.42 -2.38
C PRO A 194 15.74 47.32 -1.76
N ALA A 195 16.32 46.47 -0.92
CA ALA A 195 15.55 45.50 -0.15
C ALA A 195 14.61 46.23 0.83
N PRO A 196 13.34 45.80 0.96
CA PRO A 196 12.40 46.42 1.89
C PRO A 196 12.85 46.22 3.34
N VAL A 197 12.74 47.25 4.17
CA VAL A 197 13.10 47.25 5.60
C VAL A 197 11.88 47.52 6.47
N ASN A 198 10.98 48.42 6.03
CA ASN A 198 9.76 48.79 6.74
C ASN A 198 8.52 48.29 5.99
N ASP A 199 7.40 48.17 6.70
CA ASP A 199 6.13 47.66 6.15
C ASP A 199 5.56 48.50 4.98
N GLY A 200 5.98 49.77 4.86
CA GLY A 200 5.56 50.67 3.79
C GLY A 200 6.46 50.66 2.54
N ASP A 201 7.54 49.88 2.56
CA ASP A 201 8.49 49.85 1.44
C ASP A 201 7.95 48.99 0.28
N ALA A 202 8.29 49.36 -0.96
CA ALA A 202 8.01 48.51 -2.11
C ALA A 202 8.88 47.25 -2.07
N ALA A 203 8.27 46.07 -2.19
CA ALA A 203 8.98 44.80 -2.19
C ALA A 203 9.44 44.38 -3.60
N ARG A 204 10.64 43.81 -3.70
CA ARG A 204 11.12 43.21 -4.96
C ARG A 204 10.45 41.84 -5.15
N LYS A 205 10.23 41.44 -6.41
CA LYS A 205 9.62 40.14 -6.73
C LYS A 205 10.35 38.96 -6.06
N ALA A 206 11.68 38.98 -6.04
CA ALA A 206 12.48 37.92 -5.41
C ALA A 206 12.20 37.76 -3.91
N ASP A 207 11.92 38.86 -3.19
CA ASP A 207 11.60 38.80 -1.77
C ASP A 207 10.20 38.21 -1.53
N VAL A 208 9.24 38.51 -2.41
CA VAL A 208 7.88 37.93 -2.38
C VAL A 208 7.89 36.44 -2.75
N ASP A 209 8.67 36.08 -3.78
CA ASP A 209 8.80 34.70 -4.25
C ASP A 209 9.46 33.78 -3.19
N ASP A 210 10.41 34.29 -2.39
CA ASP A 210 11.02 33.52 -1.29
C ASP A 210 9.99 33.21 -0.18
N VAL A 211 9.10 34.15 0.12
CA VAL A 211 7.99 33.94 1.06
C VAL A 211 7.03 32.89 0.51
N LEU A 212 6.69 32.95 -0.78
CA LEU A 212 5.75 32.02 -1.41
C LEU A 212 6.31 30.58 -1.48
N HIS A 213 7.61 30.41 -1.74
CA HIS A 213 8.26 29.09 -1.72
C HIS A 213 8.30 28.41 -0.34
N ARG A 214 8.17 29.17 0.76
CA ARG A 214 8.03 28.58 2.11
C ARG A 214 6.63 28.01 2.36
N VAL A 215 5.63 28.47 1.62
CA VAL A 215 4.23 28.02 1.71
C VAL A 215 3.95 26.83 0.78
N ASP A 216 4.76 26.66 -0.29
CA ASP A 216 4.53 25.65 -1.34
C ASP A 216 5.20 24.28 -1.07
N ARG A 217 5.69 24.03 0.15
CA ARG A 217 6.06 22.66 0.54
C ARG A 217 4.76 21.86 0.72
N PRO A 218 4.58 20.70 0.05
CA PRO A 218 3.43 19.85 0.32
C PRO A 218 3.47 19.39 1.78
N VAL A 219 2.67 20.03 2.63
CA VAL A 219 2.44 19.56 3.99
C VAL A 219 1.63 18.28 3.85
N ASN A 220 2.27 17.15 4.09
CA ASN A 220 1.58 15.86 4.08
C ASN A 220 0.63 15.84 5.29
N VAL A 221 -0.63 16.26 5.10
CA VAL A 221 -1.63 16.43 6.16
C VAL A 221 -2.31 15.12 6.59
N GLY A 222 -1.99 14.00 5.93
CA GLY A 222 -2.52 12.66 6.23
C GLY A 222 -1.76 11.92 7.34
N LEU A 223 -2.30 10.78 7.79
CA LEU A 223 -1.61 9.88 8.70
C LEU A 223 -0.47 9.16 7.97
N VAL A 224 0.71 9.13 8.57
CA VAL A 224 1.90 8.44 8.04
C VAL A 224 2.22 7.24 8.93
N LEU A 225 2.50 6.09 8.32
CA LEU A 225 2.92 4.88 9.03
C LEU A 225 4.30 5.09 9.65
N LEU A 226 4.39 4.95 10.97
CA LEU A 226 5.62 5.11 11.74
C LEU A 226 6.29 3.76 12.03
N ALA A 227 5.50 2.72 12.30
CA ALA A 227 6.00 1.37 12.51
C ALA A 227 4.89 0.33 12.28
N GLN A 228 5.28 -0.88 11.89
CA GLN A 228 4.37 -2.02 11.78
C GLN A 228 5.02 -3.32 12.28
N TYR A 229 4.20 -4.17 12.88
CA TYR A 229 4.57 -5.50 13.36
C TYR A 229 3.52 -6.49 12.87
N THR A 230 3.93 -7.51 12.13
CA THR A 230 3.02 -8.36 11.35
C THR A 230 3.28 -9.86 11.48
N SER A 231 4.41 -10.25 12.08
CA SER A 231 4.71 -11.64 12.40
C SER A 231 4.33 -11.93 13.84
N ALA A 232 3.81 -13.12 14.12
CA ALA A 232 3.48 -13.54 15.47
C ALA A 232 4.70 -13.44 16.40
N GLY A 233 4.51 -12.84 17.58
CA GLY A 233 5.60 -12.63 18.51
C GLY A 233 5.37 -11.53 19.52
N THR A 234 6.36 -11.33 20.38
CA THR A 234 6.40 -10.22 21.33
C THR A 234 7.48 -9.24 20.92
N TYR A 235 7.14 -7.96 20.86
CA TYR A 235 8.01 -6.88 20.45
C TYR A 235 7.98 -5.77 21.49
N THR A 236 8.99 -4.91 21.44
CA THR A 236 9.01 -3.66 22.21
C THR A 236 9.28 -2.53 21.24
N TRP A 237 8.38 -1.55 21.22
CA TRP A 237 8.54 -0.34 20.44
C TRP A 237 8.84 0.83 21.37
N THR A 238 9.96 1.50 21.13
CA THR A 238 10.33 2.71 21.88
C THR A 238 9.84 3.93 21.12
N VAL A 239 9.09 4.81 21.79
CA VAL A 239 8.54 6.02 21.20
C VAL A 239 9.69 6.91 20.70
N PRO A 240 9.81 7.20 19.39
CA PRO A 240 10.88 8.02 18.85
C PRO A 240 10.67 9.50 19.20
N ASP A 241 11.76 10.24 19.41
CA ASP A 241 11.73 11.70 19.54
C ASP A 241 11.83 12.35 18.16
N ARG A 242 10.68 12.50 17.49
CA ARG A 242 10.62 12.98 16.10
C ARG A 242 11.09 14.42 15.91
N LEU A 243 11.05 15.24 16.96
CA LEU A 243 11.36 16.68 16.88
C LEU A 243 12.60 17.05 17.72
N GLY A 244 13.30 16.07 18.30
CA GLY A 244 14.43 16.30 19.21
C GLY A 244 14.08 17.17 20.42
N THR A 245 12.78 17.28 20.76
CA THR A 245 12.29 18.20 21.80
C THR A 245 11.84 17.49 23.06
N GLY A 246 11.80 16.16 23.07
CA GLY A 246 11.26 15.34 24.17
C GLY A 246 9.77 15.56 24.45
N LYS A 247 9.06 16.31 23.61
CA LYS A 247 7.64 16.66 23.83
C LYS A 247 6.73 15.47 23.51
N LYS A 248 5.63 15.39 24.26
CA LYS A 248 4.58 14.39 24.01
C LYS A 248 3.85 14.68 22.70
N TYR A 249 3.46 13.63 21.99
CA TYR A 249 2.67 13.74 20.75
C TYR A 249 1.64 12.62 20.66
N MET A 250 0.66 12.78 19.76
CA MET A 250 -0.38 11.79 19.51
C MET A 250 0.09 10.75 18.49
N ILE A 251 -0.20 9.49 18.77
CA ILE A 251 -0.11 8.38 17.83
C ILE A 251 -1.48 7.75 17.64
N TYR A 252 -1.65 7.12 16.48
CA TYR A 252 -2.84 6.37 16.12
C TYR A 252 -2.42 4.91 15.99
N VAL A 253 -3.01 4.03 16.79
CA VAL A 253 -2.62 2.62 16.88
C VAL A 253 -3.76 1.76 16.39
N GLU A 254 -3.47 0.98 15.36
CA GLU A 254 -4.34 -0.07 14.82
C GLU A 254 -3.82 -1.42 15.30
N ILE A 255 -4.67 -2.19 15.96
CA ILE A 255 -4.36 -3.49 16.53
C ILE A 255 -5.29 -4.51 15.89
N ILE A 256 -4.74 -5.49 15.19
CA ILE A 256 -5.46 -6.54 14.48
C ILE A 256 -5.14 -7.86 15.16
N GLY A 257 -6.14 -8.53 15.73
CA GLY A 257 -6.02 -9.90 16.22
C GLY A 257 -5.81 -10.89 15.08
N ALA A 258 -5.29 -12.07 15.36
CA ALA A 258 -5.04 -13.08 14.34
C ALA A 258 -6.32 -13.79 13.89
N GLY A 259 -6.36 -14.29 12.66
CA GLY A 259 -7.49 -15.06 12.15
C GLY A 259 -7.51 -16.49 12.69
N GLY A 260 -8.70 -17.09 12.77
CA GLY A 260 -8.86 -18.51 13.06
C GLY A 260 -8.52 -19.40 11.87
N GLY A 261 -8.09 -20.63 12.11
CA GLY A 261 -7.87 -21.63 11.07
C GLY A 261 -9.17 -22.19 10.51
N GLY A 262 -9.16 -22.64 9.25
CA GLY A 262 -10.31 -23.31 8.64
C GLY A 262 -10.47 -24.76 9.11
N GLY A 263 -11.69 -25.29 9.05
CA GLY A 263 -11.96 -26.70 9.35
C GLY A 263 -11.47 -27.65 8.25
N ALA A 264 -11.47 -28.95 8.53
CA ALA A 264 -11.17 -29.98 7.55
C ALA A 264 -12.05 -31.23 7.72
N ALA A 265 -12.55 -31.81 6.62
CA ALA A 265 -13.34 -33.04 6.64
C ALA A 265 -12.99 -34.01 5.49
N CYS A 266 -12.82 -35.30 5.82
CA CYS A 266 -12.85 -36.44 4.88
C CYS A 266 -14.07 -37.29 5.20
N TYR A 267 -14.87 -37.60 4.19
CA TYR A 267 -15.89 -38.63 4.36
C TYR A 267 -15.86 -39.67 3.25
N TYR A 268 -15.99 -40.93 3.68
CA TYR A 268 -15.73 -42.12 2.89
C TYR A 268 -17.01 -42.65 2.23
N SER A 269 -16.95 -42.89 0.93
CA SER A 269 -18.04 -43.49 0.16
C SER A 269 -17.74 -44.97 -0.16
N SER A 270 -17.92 -45.88 0.82
CA SER A 270 -17.85 -47.34 0.58
C SER A 270 -19.07 -47.90 -0.15
N SER A 271 -20.20 -47.22 -0.05
CA SER A 271 -21.53 -47.76 -0.34
C SER A 271 -22.24 -46.96 -1.43
N SER A 272 -23.36 -47.48 -1.93
CA SER A 272 -24.26 -46.78 -2.85
C SER A 272 -24.98 -45.55 -2.23
N HIS A 273 -24.75 -45.25 -0.93
CA HIS A 273 -25.36 -44.09 -0.25
C HIS A 273 -24.66 -42.78 -0.59
N VAL A 274 -25.44 -41.70 -0.62
CA VAL A 274 -24.93 -40.31 -0.68
C VAL A 274 -24.18 -40.00 0.61
N ARG A 275 -22.98 -39.44 0.50
CA ARG A 275 -22.20 -38.90 1.62
C ARG A 275 -22.05 -37.40 1.45
N SER A 276 -21.98 -36.68 2.56
CA SER A 276 -21.72 -35.24 2.59
C SER A 276 -20.60 -34.91 3.58
N ALA A 277 -19.84 -33.87 3.26
CA ALA A 277 -18.79 -33.33 4.09
C ALA A 277 -18.77 -31.80 3.96
N SER A 278 -18.49 -31.13 5.07
CA SER A 278 -18.46 -29.67 5.15
C SER A 278 -17.33 -29.22 6.06
N ALA A 279 -16.70 -28.10 5.70
CA ALA A 279 -15.75 -27.40 6.53
C ALA A 279 -15.97 -25.90 6.39
N LEU A 280 -16.22 -25.22 7.52
CA LEU A 280 -16.28 -23.77 7.57
C LEU A 280 -14.87 -23.18 7.55
N GLY A 281 -14.73 -21.97 7.01
CA GLY A 281 -13.56 -21.15 7.25
C GLY A 281 -13.54 -20.59 8.66
N GLY A 282 -12.36 -20.22 9.14
CA GLY A 282 -12.17 -19.51 10.40
C GLY A 282 -12.67 -18.07 10.32
N GLY A 283 -13.08 -17.52 11.45
CA GLY A 283 -13.41 -16.11 11.58
C GLY A 283 -12.16 -15.25 11.48
N SER A 284 -12.31 -14.00 11.05
CA SER A 284 -11.19 -13.06 11.15
C SER A 284 -10.88 -12.75 12.61
N GLY A 285 -9.69 -12.22 12.89
CA GLY A 285 -9.44 -11.51 14.14
C GLY A 285 -10.40 -10.33 14.32
N HIS A 286 -10.39 -9.75 15.50
CA HIS A 286 -11.01 -8.45 15.78
C HIS A 286 -9.99 -7.34 15.56
N ALA A 287 -10.46 -6.12 15.28
CA ALA A 287 -9.60 -4.95 15.23
C ALA A 287 -9.94 -3.96 16.34
N ARG A 288 -8.93 -3.26 16.84
CA ARG A 288 -9.09 -2.20 17.82
C ARG A 288 -8.24 -1.01 17.43
N PHE A 289 -8.85 0.17 17.52
CA PHE A 289 -8.23 1.44 17.18
C PHE A 289 -8.13 2.32 18.41
N ALA A 290 -6.98 2.96 18.60
CA ALA A 290 -6.75 3.86 19.72
C ALA A 290 -5.94 5.09 19.29
N VAL A 291 -6.29 6.25 19.84
CA VAL A 291 -5.49 7.46 19.74
C VAL A 291 -4.86 7.70 21.11
N LEU A 292 -3.53 7.73 21.17
CA LEU A 292 -2.78 7.76 22.42
C LEU A 292 -1.79 8.93 22.41
N THR A 293 -1.73 9.65 23.53
CA THR A 293 -0.66 10.63 23.76
C THR A 293 0.54 9.91 24.38
N VAL A 294 1.67 9.90 23.68
CA VAL A 294 2.90 9.20 24.08
C VAL A 294 4.03 10.16 24.40
N THR A 295 4.97 9.70 25.23
CA THR A 295 6.18 10.45 25.60
C THR A 295 7.39 9.79 24.95
N PRO A 296 8.26 10.55 24.24
CA PRO A 296 9.51 10.02 23.68
C PRO A 296 10.34 9.22 24.69
N GLY A 297 10.95 8.13 24.23
CA GLY A 297 11.73 7.21 25.07
C GLY A 297 10.89 6.20 25.88
N THR A 298 9.57 6.32 25.91
CA THR A 298 8.71 5.31 26.56
C THR A 298 8.73 4.01 25.77
N ALA A 299 8.93 2.88 26.44
CA ALA A 299 8.81 1.56 25.83
C ALA A 299 7.35 1.08 25.89
N CYS A 300 6.79 0.75 24.73
CA CYS A 300 5.47 0.15 24.58
C CYS A 300 5.61 -1.33 24.22
N LYS A 301 4.97 -2.20 25.02
CA LYS A 301 4.93 -3.63 24.72
C LYS A 301 3.96 -3.91 23.57
N ILE A 302 4.36 -4.77 22.66
CA ILE A 302 3.54 -5.19 21.52
C ILE A 302 3.49 -6.71 21.52
N VAL A 303 2.30 -7.26 21.30
CA VAL A 303 2.10 -8.68 21.02
C VAL A 303 1.36 -8.78 19.69
N VAL A 304 1.88 -9.58 18.78
CA VAL A 304 1.18 -9.97 17.56
C VAL A 304 0.73 -11.41 17.74
N GLY A 305 -0.58 -11.63 17.66
CA GLY A 305 -1.17 -12.97 17.77
C GLY A 305 -0.78 -13.86 16.60
N ALA A 306 -0.54 -15.14 16.86
CA ALA A 306 -0.36 -16.15 15.82
C ALA A 306 -1.69 -16.52 15.16
N GLY A 307 -1.68 -16.71 13.86
CA GLY A 307 -2.83 -17.29 13.15
C GLY A 307 -3.19 -18.67 13.70
N GLY A 308 -4.47 -18.99 13.75
CA GLY A 308 -4.93 -20.30 14.19
C GLY A 308 -4.59 -21.39 13.18
N ASP A 309 -4.07 -22.53 13.63
CA ASP A 309 -3.80 -23.67 12.76
C ASP A 309 -5.08 -24.18 12.10
N GLY A 310 -5.02 -24.47 10.80
CA GLY A 310 -6.10 -25.13 10.11
C GLY A 310 -6.28 -26.57 10.58
N GLY A 311 -7.53 -27.03 10.63
CA GLY A 311 -7.88 -28.39 11.00
C GLY A 311 -7.17 -29.39 10.09
N LYS A 312 -6.67 -30.50 10.65
CA LYS A 312 -5.94 -31.53 9.93
C LYS A 312 -6.59 -32.88 10.16
N GLN A 313 -6.84 -33.60 9.07
CA GLN A 313 -7.27 -35.00 9.11
C GLN A 313 -6.47 -35.82 8.10
N SER A 314 -6.27 -37.10 8.38
CA SER A 314 -5.44 -38.01 7.55
C SER A 314 -6.15 -39.31 7.18
N ALA A 315 -7.47 -39.36 7.38
CA ALA A 315 -8.36 -40.47 7.10
C ALA A 315 -9.81 -39.96 7.15
N HIS A 316 -10.80 -40.84 7.08
CA HIS A 316 -12.17 -40.51 7.43
C HIS A 316 -12.28 -39.78 8.77
N GLY A 317 -12.82 -38.57 8.77
CA GLY A 317 -13.02 -37.79 9.99
C GLY A 317 -13.06 -36.29 9.73
N GLU A 318 -13.17 -35.54 10.82
CA GLU A 318 -13.30 -34.08 10.81
C GLU A 318 -12.43 -33.43 11.88
N ALA A 319 -11.90 -32.25 11.58
CA ALA A 319 -11.15 -31.43 12.51
C ALA A 319 -11.60 -29.98 12.39
N ALA A 320 -11.93 -29.35 13.51
CA ALA A 320 -12.06 -27.91 13.55
C ALA A 320 -10.68 -27.24 13.43
N GLY A 321 -10.66 -26.03 12.89
CA GLY A 321 -9.49 -25.16 12.99
C GLY A 321 -9.30 -24.64 14.42
N SER A 322 -8.10 -24.18 14.73
CA SER A 322 -7.78 -23.53 16.00
C SER A 322 -8.13 -22.05 15.95
N ASN A 323 -8.40 -21.46 17.12
CA ASN A 323 -8.61 -20.02 17.24
C ASN A 323 -7.30 -19.26 17.00
N GLY A 324 -7.40 -18.05 16.45
CA GLY A 324 -6.29 -17.13 16.33
C GLY A 324 -5.90 -16.53 17.69
N GLY A 325 -4.63 -16.15 17.82
CA GLY A 325 -4.12 -15.43 18.99
C GLY A 325 -4.53 -13.97 19.02
N SER A 326 -4.66 -13.40 20.22
CA SER A 326 -4.88 -11.97 20.42
C SER A 326 -3.62 -11.15 20.15
N SER A 327 -3.79 -9.98 19.55
CA SER A 327 -2.74 -8.97 19.44
C SER A 327 -2.96 -7.87 20.49
N SER A 328 -1.89 -7.18 20.90
CA SER A 328 -2.01 -6.05 21.82
C SER A 328 -0.94 -4.99 21.65
N PHE A 329 -1.30 -3.76 22.03
CA PHE A 329 -0.40 -2.64 22.19
C PHE A 329 -0.57 -2.07 23.60
N ASN A 330 0.48 -2.18 24.41
CA ASN A 330 0.55 -1.67 25.78
C ASN A 330 -0.68 -2.04 26.65
N GLY A 331 -1.16 -3.27 26.52
CA GLY A 331 -2.32 -3.79 27.26
C GLY A 331 -3.68 -3.57 26.59
N LEU A 332 -3.78 -2.74 25.54
CA LEU A 332 -4.97 -2.70 24.69
C LEU A 332 -4.96 -3.91 23.77
N ALA A 333 -5.94 -4.79 23.90
CA ALA A 333 -6.00 -6.04 23.15
C ALA A 333 -7.10 -6.01 22.06
N ALA A 334 -6.79 -6.66 20.94
CA ALA A 334 -7.75 -7.10 19.94
C ALA A 334 -7.71 -8.64 19.90
N PHE A 335 -8.88 -9.26 20.07
CA PHE A 335 -9.00 -10.71 20.15
C PHE A 335 -8.77 -11.39 18.80
N GLY A 336 -8.27 -12.62 18.81
CA GLY A 336 -8.22 -13.44 17.60
C GLY A 336 -9.60 -14.01 17.22
N GLY A 337 -9.72 -14.49 15.99
CA GLY A 337 -10.92 -15.10 15.44
C GLY A 337 -11.08 -16.56 15.85
N ASN A 338 -12.31 -17.06 15.83
CA ASN A 338 -12.58 -18.46 16.14
C ASN A 338 -12.24 -19.38 14.96
N GLY A 339 -11.83 -20.60 15.26
CA GLY A 339 -11.58 -21.64 14.25
C GLY A 339 -12.87 -22.13 13.57
N GLY A 340 -12.76 -22.47 12.29
CA GLY A 340 -13.85 -23.02 11.50
C GLY A 340 -14.21 -24.43 11.92
N LYS A 341 -15.51 -24.74 11.97
CA LYS A 341 -16.03 -26.09 12.29
C LYS A 341 -15.97 -27.01 11.06
N ALA A 342 -16.04 -28.31 11.29
CA ALA A 342 -16.11 -29.32 10.22
C ALA A 342 -17.08 -30.45 10.61
N GLY A 343 -17.64 -31.10 9.60
CA GLY A 343 -18.75 -32.04 9.74
C GLY A 343 -18.89 -33.00 8.56
N GLY A 344 -19.53 -34.15 8.75
CA GLY A 344 -20.01 -34.99 7.65
C GLY A 344 -20.94 -36.13 8.09
N GLY A 345 -21.62 -36.74 7.11
CA GLY A 345 -22.58 -37.81 7.38
C GLY A 345 -23.21 -38.47 6.16
N THR A 346 -24.31 -39.17 6.39
CA THR A 346 -25.10 -39.87 5.34
C THR A 346 -26.23 -39.00 4.82
N GLY A 347 -26.38 -38.91 3.48
CA GLY A 347 -27.37 -38.08 2.81
C GLY A 347 -26.88 -36.66 2.54
N ALA A 348 -27.58 -35.93 1.65
CA ALA A 348 -27.27 -34.52 1.36
C ALA A 348 -27.29 -33.64 2.62
N SER A 349 -28.16 -33.98 3.59
CA SER A 349 -28.31 -33.29 4.87
C SER A 349 -27.46 -33.83 6.03
N GLY A 350 -26.60 -34.83 5.76
CA GLY A 350 -25.87 -35.55 6.79
C GLY A 350 -24.70 -34.80 7.44
N SER A 351 -24.21 -33.71 6.84
CA SER A 351 -22.99 -33.03 7.30
C SER A 351 -23.15 -32.18 8.56
N GLY A 352 -24.40 -31.95 9.00
CA GLY A 352 -24.72 -31.06 10.12
C GLY A 352 -24.80 -29.59 9.69
N ASP A 353 -25.64 -28.83 10.37
CA ASP A 353 -25.71 -27.38 10.18
C ASP A 353 -24.74 -26.71 11.15
N PHE A 354 -23.93 -25.78 10.66
CA PHE A 354 -22.96 -25.06 11.45
C PHE A 354 -23.22 -23.56 11.41
N ASP A 355 -23.35 -22.96 12.58
CA ASP A 355 -23.17 -21.51 12.70
C ASP A 355 -21.74 -21.15 12.28
N GLY A 356 -21.60 -20.00 11.62
CA GLY A 356 -20.32 -19.44 11.22
C GLY A 356 -19.32 -19.32 12.39
N ALA A 357 -18.04 -19.21 12.07
CA ALA A 357 -17.02 -18.90 13.07
C ALA A 357 -17.07 -17.40 13.41
N ASP A 358 -17.08 -17.10 14.72
CA ASP A 358 -17.10 -15.72 15.22
C ASP A 358 -15.76 -15.00 14.93
N GLY A 359 -15.82 -13.69 14.73
CA GLY A 359 -14.67 -12.84 14.43
C GLY A 359 -15.08 -11.40 14.13
N GLY A 360 -14.12 -10.52 13.83
CA GLY A 360 -14.46 -9.16 13.36
C GLY A 360 -15.42 -9.21 12.18
N GLN A 361 -15.04 -10.00 11.18
CA GLN A 361 -15.94 -10.62 10.20
C GLN A 361 -16.12 -12.10 10.55
N GLY A 362 -17.38 -12.52 10.68
CA GLY A 362 -17.73 -13.92 10.86
C GLY A 362 -17.69 -14.68 9.54
N SER A 363 -17.36 -15.97 9.59
CA SER A 363 -17.46 -16.82 8.39
C SER A 363 -18.92 -17.16 8.08
N SER A 364 -19.17 -17.58 6.83
CA SER A 364 -20.49 -18.04 6.43
C SER A 364 -20.95 -19.21 7.30
N PHE A 365 -22.26 -19.27 7.56
CA PHE A 365 -22.90 -20.46 8.11
C PHE A 365 -23.10 -21.49 6.99
N LEU A 366 -23.26 -22.75 7.38
CA LEU A 366 -23.50 -23.83 6.42
C LEU A 366 -24.72 -24.62 6.84
N THR A 367 -25.64 -24.81 5.90
CA THR A 367 -26.84 -25.63 6.09
C THR A 367 -26.80 -26.85 5.19
N SER A 368 -27.48 -27.89 5.65
CA SER A 368 -27.71 -29.16 4.94
C SER A 368 -28.45 -29.06 3.59
N SER A 369 -28.90 -27.87 3.18
CA SER A 369 -29.74 -27.63 1.99
C SER A 369 -29.19 -26.62 0.97
N ASN A 370 -27.89 -26.28 1.02
CA ASN A 370 -27.20 -25.40 0.05
C ASN A 370 -27.85 -24.02 -0.12
N GLN A 371 -28.48 -23.46 0.91
CA GLN A 371 -29.02 -22.11 0.86
C GLN A 371 -28.03 -21.17 1.52
N GLU A 372 -27.03 -20.73 0.76
CA GLU A 372 -26.28 -19.53 1.13
C GLU A 372 -27.16 -18.30 0.92
N SER A 373 -27.31 -17.50 1.97
CA SER A 373 -27.65 -16.09 1.81
C SER A 373 -27.08 -15.34 2.99
N ASN A 374 -25.80 -14.95 2.89
CA ASN A 374 -25.34 -13.84 3.71
C ASN A 374 -25.46 -12.55 2.88
N THR A 375 -26.25 -11.60 3.37
CA THR A 375 -26.31 -10.26 2.78
C THR A 375 -24.94 -9.62 2.94
N VAL A 376 -24.20 -9.56 1.83
CA VAL A 376 -22.93 -8.85 1.74
C VAL A 376 -23.21 -7.39 2.06
N TYR A 377 -22.71 -6.89 3.18
CA TYR A 377 -22.77 -5.45 3.42
C TYR A 377 -21.74 -4.75 2.54
N PRO A 378 -22.10 -3.65 1.87
CA PRO A 378 -21.23 -2.94 0.93
C PRO A 378 -19.95 -2.35 1.57
N TYR A 379 -19.82 -2.43 2.90
CA TYR A 379 -18.68 -1.97 3.69
C TYR A 379 -17.91 -3.14 4.35
N GLY A 380 -17.88 -4.32 3.70
CA GLY A 380 -17.01 -5.44 4.11
C GLY A 380 -17.42 -6.21 5.37
N GLY A 381 -18.63 -5.99 5.89
CA GLY A 381 -19.16 -6.77 7.01
C GLY A 381 -20.01 -7.93 6.53
N LEU A 382 -19.77 -9.13 7.03
CA LEU A 382 -20.80 -10.16 7.11
C LEU A 382 -21.38 -10.10 8.52
N VAL A 383 -22.70 -9.90 8.64
CA VAL A 383 -23.39 -10.27 9.88
C VAL A 383 -23.43 -11.78 9.88
N GLN A 384 -22.87 -12.41 10.91
CA GLN A 384 -22.99 -13.87 11.01
C GLN A 384 -24.46 -14.21 11.19
N ASN A 385 -25.00 -15.06 10.31
CA ASN A 385 -26.33 -15.60 10.48
C ASN A 385 -26.24 -16.98 11.14
N ASP A 386 -27.30 -17.36 11.86
CA ASP A 386 -27.50 -18.73 12.26
C ASP A 386 -27.85 -19.58 11.04
N ARG A 387 -27.87 -20.90 11.23
CA ARG A 387 -28.33 -21.86 10.22
C ARG A 387 -29.75 -21.64 9.68
N ASN A 388 -30.56 -20.76 10.28
CA ASN A 388 -31.91 -20.43 9.82
C ASN A 388 -31.96 -19.09 9.06
N GLY A 389 -30.81 -18.45 8.84
CA GLY A 389 -30.71 -17.15 8.16
C GLY A 389 -31.02 -15.95 9.07
N HIS A 390 -31.05 -16.12 10.38
CA HIS A 390 -31.21 -15.01 11.32
C HIS A 390 -29.86 -14.42 11.72
N GLY A 391 -29.71 -13.10 11.65
CA GLY A 391 -28.51 -12.43 12.15
C GLY A 391 -28.26 -12.71 13.65
N ILE A 392 -27.07 -13.19 13.98
CA ILE A 392 -26.64 -13.45 15.35
C ILE A 392 -25.96 -12.19 15.90
N ALA A 393 -26.68 -11.48 16.76
CA ALA A 393 -26.17 -10.27 17.41
C ALA A 393 -24.94 -10.58 18.29
N GLY A 394 -23.90 -9.73 18.18
CA GLY A 394 -22.73 -9.76 19.05
C GLY A 394 -21.64 -10.78 18.70
N LYS A 395 -21.77 -11.50 17.57
CA LYS A 395 -20.74 -12.44 17.09
C LYS A 395 -19.79 -11.86 16.05
N THR A 396 -20.21 -10.79 15.38
CA THR A 396 -19.41 -10.05 14.39
C THR A 396 -19.42 -8.57 14.70
N THR A 397 -18.32 -7.90 14.37
CA THR A 397 -18.14 -6.46 14.55
C THR A 397 -17.77 -5.81 13.21
N PRO A 398 -18.74 -5.64 12.28
CA PRO A 398 -18.48 -5.05 10.95
C PRO A 398 -17.74 -3.72 10.98
N ALA A 399 -17.99 -2.88 11.99
CA ALA A 399 -17.32 -1.58 12.15
C ALA A 399 -15.80 -1.71 12.38
N GLU A 400 -15.32 -2.85 12.85
CA GLU A 400 -13.89 -3.13 13.05
C GLU A 400 -13.21 -3.63 11.77
N CYS A 401 -13.97 -3.98 10.73
CA CYS A 401 -13.43 -4.51 9.48
C CYS A 401 -12.84 -3.42 8.56
N ILE A 402 -13.05 -2.16 8.88
CA ILE A 402 -12.50 -1.01 8.15
C ILE A 402 -11.66 -0.16 9.10
N SER A 403 -10.47 0.22 8.66
CA SER A 403 -9.65 1.16 9.40
C SER A 403 -10.28 2.55 9.39
N PRO A 404 -10.59 3.15 10.56
CA PRO A 404 -11.02 4.55 10.62
C PRO A 404 -9.85 5.51 10.35
N PHE A 405 -8.61 5.01 10.27
CA PHE A 405 -7.42 5.79 10.03
C PHE A 405 -7.06 5.87 8.54
N THR A 406 -7.16 4.75 7.83
CA THR A 406 -6.76 4.66 6.41
C THR A 406 -7.94 4.46 5.46
N GLY A 407 -9.12 4.09 5.96
CA GLY A 407 -10.26 3.68 5.13
C GLY A 407 -10.09 2.30 4.49
N GLU A 408 -9.00 1.60 4.76
CA GLU A 408 -8.74 0.26 4.21
C GLU A 408 -9.64 -0.80 4.83
N ILE A 409 -10.09 -1.76 4.02
CA ILE A 409 -10.71 -3.00 4.50
C ILE A 409 -9.59 -3.89 5.06
N LEU A 410 -9.71 -4.28 6.33
CA LEU A 410 -8.66 -4.95 7.09
C LEU A 410 -8.89 -6.45 7.22
N LEU A 411 -10.13 -6.84 7.49
CA LEU A 411 -10.47 -8.16 8.02
C LEU A 411 -11.35 -8.91 7.05
N CYS A 412 -11.00 -10.17 6.80
CA CYS A 412 -11.84 -11.09 6.04
C CYS A 412 -11.90 -12.46 6.70
N ALA A 413 -13.08 -13.06 6.74
CA ALA A 413 -13.25 -14.45 7.18
C ALA A 413 -12.78 -15.43 6.09
N GLY A 414 -12.45 -16.66 6.49
CA GLY A 414 -12.13 -17.73 5.57
C GLY A 414 -13.38 -18.27 4.86
N GLY A 415 -13.20 -18.71 3.61
CA GLY A 415 -14.23 -19.40 2.84
C GLY A 415 -14.56 -20.78 3.41
N PHE A 416 -15.80 -21.21 3.23
CA PHE A 416 -16.22 -22.58 3.56
C PHE A 416 -16.04 -23.51 2.35
N ALA A 417 -16.15 -24.81 2.60
CA ALA A 417 -16.13 -25.86 1.60
C ALA A 417 -17.22 -26.88 1.90
N TYR A 418 -17.95 -27.30 0.88
CA TYR A 418 -18.99 -28.32 0.98
C TYR A 418 -18.99 -29.27 -0.21
N ALA A 419 -19.26 -30.54 0.05
CA ALA A 419 -19.38 -31.56 -0.98
C ALA A 419 -20.41 -32.62 -0.60
N TYR A 420 -21.20 -33.08 -1.57
CA TYR A 420 -22.08 -34.24 -1.43
C TYR A 420 -22.09 -35.11 -2.70
N GLY A 421 -22.17 -36.45 -2.56
CA GLY A 421 -22.19 -37.37 -3.70
C GLY A 421 -22.17 -38.86 -3.36
N THR A 422 -22.29 -39.74 -4.36
CA THR A 422 -22.21 -41.22 -4.23
C THR A 422 -20.96 -41.78 -4.92
N LYS A 423 -20.68 -43.08 -4.73
CA LYS A 423 -19.59 -43.79 -5.43
C LYS A 423 -19.86 -44.01 -6.93
N GLU A 424 -21.12 -44.15 -7.34
CA GLU A 424 -21.53 -44.55 -8.70
C GLU A 424 -21.79 -43.38 -9.63
N SER A 425 -22.13 -42.20 -9.11
CA SER A 425 -22.49 -41.02 -9.92
C SER A 425 -21.29 -40.18 -10.35
N GLY A 426 -20.06 -40.55 -9.96
CA GLY A 426 -19.02 -39.54 -9.74
C GLY A 426 -19.50 -38.56 -8.66
N ILE A 427 -18.74 -37.51 -8.36
CA ILE A 427 -19.34 -36.38 -7.64
C ILE A 427 -20.49 -35.88 -8.51
N THR A 428 -21.74 -35.90 -8.05
CA THR A 428 -22.74 -35.01 -8.63
C THR A 428 -22.23 -33.60 -8.39
N GLN A 429 -21.68 -32.98 -9.42
CA GLN A 429 -21.08 -31.64 -9.50
C GLN A 429 -22.11 -30.53 -9.24
N SER A 430 -23.06 -30.74 -8.32
CA SER A 430 -24.25 -29.90 -8.14
C SER A 430 -24.29 -29.11 -6.84
N ALA A 431 -23.22 -29.11 -6.03
CA ALA A 431 -22.81 -27.94 -5.24
C ALA A 431 -21.38 -28.16 -4.74
N VAL A 432 -20.39 -27.88 -5.60
CA VAL A 432 -19.05 -27.55 -5.10
C VAL A 432 -19.07 -26.05 -4.90
N GLU A 433 -19.30 -25.63 -3.67
CA GLU A 433 -19.30 -24.22 -3.30
C GLU A 433 -18.04 -23.96 -2.48
N THR A 434 -17.18 -23.13 -3.05
CA THR A 434 -16.05 -22.51 -2.35
C THR A 434 -16.38 -21.03 -2.27
N GLY A 435 -16.66 -20.53 -1.08
CA GLY A 435 -16.76 -19.09 -0.88
C GLY A 435 -15.38 -18.46 -1.05
N ASP A 436 -15.27 -17.43 -1.89
CA ASP A 436 -14.11 -16.56 -1.90
C ASP A 436 -14.20 -15.58 -0.73
N ALA A 437 -13.04 -15.21 -0.20
CA ALA A 437 -12.94 -14.06 0.68
C ALA A 437 -13.51 -12.83 -0.02
N ILE A 438 -14.70 -12.38 0.39
CA ILE A 438 -15.40 -11.27 -0.23
C ILE A 438 -14.53 -10.00 -0.04
N PHE A 439 -14.17 -9.33 -1.14
CA PHE A 439 -13.31 -8.13 -1.19
C PHE A 439 -11.79 -8.30 -0.95
N THR A 440 -11.24 -9.52 -1.15
CA THR A 440 -9.80 -9.90 -1.24
C THR A 440 -9.02 -10.17 0.07
N LYS A 441 -8.05 -11.11 -0.05
CA LYS A 441 -6.95 -11.54 0.85
C LYS A 441 -7.21 -12.59 1.96
N GLY A 442 -8.47 -12.91 2.27
CA GLY A 442 -8.79 -14.12 3.05
C GLY A 442 -8.52 -15.42 2.28
N SER A 443 -8.57 -16.55 2.96
CA SER A 443 -8.33 -17.87 2.34
C SER A 443 -9.63 -18.48 1.82
N SER A 444 -9.67 -18.89 0.55
CA SER A 444 -10.83 -19.61 -0.02
C SER A 444 -10.89 -21.05 0.48
N GLY A 445 -12.11 -21.58 0.56
CA GLY A 445 -12.32 -23.00 0.84
C GLY A 445 -11.85 -23.88 -0.33
N VAL A 446 -11.55 -25.15 -0.07
CA VAL A 446 -11.18 -26.12 -1.10
C VAL A 446 -12.00 -27.40 -0.99
N VAL A 447 -12.43 -27.91 -2.13
CA VAL A 447 -13.08 -29.21 -2.26
C VAL A 447 -12.29 -30.07 -3.23
N LYS A 448 -12.03 -31.33 -2.86
CA LYS A 448 -11.43 -32.35 -3.73
C LYS A 448 -12.20 -33.66 -3.64
N TYR A 449 -11.86 -34.60 -4.53
CA TYR A 449 -12.39 -35.96 -4.53
C TYR A 449 -11.28 -36.94 -4.82
N ASN A 450 -11.18 -37.99 -4.01
CA ASN A 450 -10.10 -38.97 -4.09
C ASN A 450 -8.72 -38.33 -4.27
N ALA A 451 -8.51 -37.21 -3.59
CA ALA A 451 -7.28 -36.45 -3.64
C ALA A 451 -7.12 -35.66 -2.34
N ASN A 452 -5.87 -35.33 -2.03
CA ASN A 452 -5.55 -34.49 -0.88
C ASN A 452 -6.12 -33.09 -1.10
N ALA A 453 -6.72 -32.52 -0.04
CA ALA A 453 -7.34 -31.21 -0.06
C ALA A 453 -6.63 -30.28 0.93
N ALA A 454 -5.91 -29.26 0.43
CA ALA A 454 -5.25 -28.27 1.27
C ALA A 454 -5.69 -26.88 0.87
N ALA A 455 -6.35 -26.15 1.77
CA ALA A 455 -6.67 -24.75 1.55
C ALA A 455 -5.42 -23.90 1.78
N VAL A 456 -5.29 -22.80 1.02
CA VAL A 456 -4.10 -21.95 1.01
C VAL A 456 -4.30 -20.78 1.97
N LYS A 457 -3.33 -20.55 2.87
CA LYS A 457 -3.36 -19.43 3.83
C LYS A 457 -3.51 -18.09 3.11
N GLY A 458 -4.39 -17.23 3.63
CA GLY A 458 -4.60 -15.87 3.13
C GLY A 458 -3.40 -14.95 3.38
N THR A 459 -3.30 -13.86 2.63
CA THR A 459 -2.14 -12.96 2.66
C THR A 459 -2.34 -11.69 3.51
N ALA A 460 -3.58 -11.39 3.92
CA ALA A 460 -3.87 -10.25 4.80
C ALA A 460 -3.83 -10.64 6.28
N HIS A 461 -3.28 -9.76 7.10
CA HIS A 461 -3.22 -9.93 8.55
C HIS A 461 -4.61 -10.06 9.17
N GLY A 462 -4.73 -10.90 10.17
CA GLY A 462 -5.98 -11.16 10.89
C GLY A 462 -7.05 -11.88 10.08
N CYS A 463 -6.81 -12.24 8.82
CA CYS A 463 -7.80 -12.95 8.01
C CYS A 463 -7.91 -14.43 8.39
N GLY A 464 -9.14 -14.97 8.30
CA GLY A 464 -9.44 -16.36 8.58
C GLY A 464 -8.93 -17.33 7.50
N GLY A 465 -8.65 -18.56 7.90
CA GLY A 465 -8.27 -19.67 7.03
C GLY A 465 -9.48 -20.36 6.40
N GLY A 466 -9.38 -20.80 5.13
CA GLY A 466 -10.44 -21.48 4.41
C GLY A 466 -10.59 -22.95 4.80
N GLY A 467 -11.81 -23.47 4.73
CA GLY A 467 -12.12 -24.87 5.01
C GLY A 467 -11.64 -25.83 3.92
N ALA A 468 -11.36 -27.08 4.26
CA ALA A 468 -10.95 -28.10 3.30
C ALA A 468 -11.81 -29.37 3.40
N VAL A 469 -12.39 -29.78 2.27
CA VAL A 469 -13.21 -30.98 2.19
C VAL A 469 -12.65 -31.93 1.13
N THR A 470 -12.62 -33.22 1.43
CA THR A 470 -12.51 -34.25 0.41
C THR A 470 -13.59 -35.32 0.60
N LEU A 471 -14.17 -35.77 -0.50
CA LEU A 471 -14.91 -37.04 -0.50
C LEU A 471 -13.95 -38.14 -0.95
N CYS A 472 -13.77 -39.13 -0.09
CA CYS A 472 -12.72 -40.14 -0.21
C CYS A 472 -13.30 -41.55 -0.47
N THR A 473 -12.54 -42.40 -1.17
CA THR A 473 -12.84 -43.82 -1.41
C THR A 473 -11.81 -44.76 -0.75
N SER A 474 -10.95 -44.20 0.10
CA SER A 474 -10.00 -44.86 1.01
C SER A 474 -9.54 -43.89 2.11
N ASP A 475 -8.97 -44.40 3.19
CA ASP A 475 -8.38 -43.62 4.30
C ASP A 475 -6.95 -43.13 4.01
N THR A 476 -6.60 -42.95 2.74
CA THR A 476 -5.22 -42.62 2.32
C THR A 476 -5.02 -41.14 1.97
N TYR A 477 -6.09 -40.34 2.05
CA TYR A 477 -6.06 -38.93 1.66
C TYR A 477 -5.97 -38.02 2.87
N THR A 478 -5.21 -36.93 2.72
CA THR A 478 -5.03 -35.91 3.74
C THR A 478 -5.81 -34.65 3.41
N MET A 479 -6.31 -33.99 4.45
CA MET A 479 -6.97 -32.70 4.35
C MET A 479 -6.46 -31.75 5.40
N LYS A 480 -6.23 -30.50 4.97
CA LYS A 480 -5.79 -29.41 5.82
C LYS A 480 -6.58 -28.16 5.46
N GLY A 481 -7.37 -27.68 6.41
CA GLY A 481 -7.88 -26.30 6.36
C GLY A 481 -6.70 -25.33 6.34
N ALA A 482 -6.89 -24.14 5.81
CA ALA A 482 -5.81 -23.16 5.81
C ALA A 482 -5.60 -22.64 7.24
N ASP A 483 -4.36 -22.30 7.55
CA ASP A 483 -4.08 -21.58 8.79
C ASP A 483 -4.60 -20.15 8.66
N GLY A 484 -5.07 -19.58 9.76
CA GLY A 484 -5.38 -18.16 9.83
C GLY A 484 -4.11 -17.31 9.65
N ALA A 485 -4.30 -16.06 9.25
CA ALA A 485 -3.21 -15.09 9.20
C ALA A 485 -2.88 -14.54 10.59
N ASP A 486 -1.60 -14.25 10.80
CA ASP A 486 -1.13 -13.59 12.01
C ASP A 486 -1.79 -12.22 12.13
N GLY A 487 -1.90 -11.73 13.36
CA GLY A 487 -2.38 -10.38 13.61
C GLY A 487 -1.41 -9.31 13.10
N ALA A 488 -1.70 -8.05 13.42
CA ALA A 488 -0.76 -6.97 13.18
C ALA A 488 -0.94 -5.85 14.21
N VAL A 489 0.11 -5.05 14.39
CA VAL A 489 0.03 -3.76 15.08
C VAL A 489 0.67 -2.71 14.20
N ARG A 490 -0.08 -1.67 13.84
CA ARG A 490 0.38 -0.56 13.01
C ARG A 490 0.25 0.74 13.80
N ILE A 491 1.31 1.54 13.76
CA ILE A 491 1.42 2.78 14.50
C ILE A 491 1.57 3.90 13.49
N TYR A 492 0.69 4.88 13.55
CA TYR A 492 0.68 6.04 12.69
C TYR A 492 0.84 7.32 13.51
N VAL A 493 1.20 8.39 12.82
CA VAL A 493 1.33 9.74 13.36
C VAL A 493 0.78 10.73 12.34
N GLN A 494 0.32 11.89 12.81
CA GLN A 494 -0.07 12.96 11.89
C GLN A 494 1.16 13.38 11.07
N GLY A 495 1.01 13.45 9.75
CA GLY A 495 1.99 14.09 8.90
C GLY A 495 2.03 15.60 9.15
N GLY A 496 3.23 16.14 9.24
CA GLY A 496 3.54 17.54 9.46
C GLY A 496 4.96 17.80 9.01
N ALA A 497 5.23 19.03 8.55
CA ALA A 497 6.50 19.43 7.96
C ALA A 497 7.70 19.11 8.87
N GLU A 498 8.67 18.38 8.33
CA GLU A 498 10.05 18.41 8.82
C GLU A 498 10.70 19.76 8.49
#